data_AF-A0A511KG38-F1
#
_entry.id   AF-A0A511KG38-F1
#
_cell.length_a   1.000
_cell.length_b   1.000
_cell.length_c   1.000
_cell.angle_alpha   90.00
_cell.angle_beta   90.00
_cell.angle_gamma   90.00
#
_symmetry.space_group_name_H-M   'P 1'
#
loop_
_entity.id
_entity.type
_entity.pdbx_description
1 polymer ?
#
loop_
_entity_poly.entity_id
_entity_poly.type
_entity_poly.pdbx_seq_one_letter_code
_entity_poly.pdbx_strand_id
1 'polypeptide(L)'
;MTDMQLAALLFDKECRICGRGRAVITDYCLRMRWCKDCKKGQVRDRPLPALLEQSLTPYLSRLIPQQKVVKELKAEYNLHPKLLECSLYTLDSPSRYDSKKRHYYCKAAVLEINGRLNELEQAVNDVQRKSAEVKDAAKAALKKFVTEKSTAAKASFEDGGKLRVWERKYTDRRWKANEKARGERRKVYDSASNAY
;
A
#
# COMPACT_ATOMS: atom_id res chain seq x y z
N MET A 1 -10.54 0.85 9.63
CA MET A 1 -10.28 1.97 8.69
C MET A 1 -11.41 2.98 8.87
N THR A 2 -11.17 4.29 8.86
CA THR A 2 -12.29 5.26 8.92
C THR A 2 -12.92 5.45 7.55
N ASP A 3 -14.19 5.86 7.50
CA ASP A 3 -14.90 6.13 6.25
C ASP A 3 -14.18 7.18 5.38
N MET A 4 -13.57 8.19 6.01
CA MET A 4 -12.76 9.18 5.32
C MET A 4 -11.50 8.59 4.68
N GLN A 5 -10.80 7.68 5.37
CA GLN A 5 -9.62 7.00 4.81
C GLN A 5 -10.01 6.09 3.64
N LEU A 6 -11.16 5.42 3.75
CA LEU A 6 -11.68 4.60 2.67
C LEU A 6 -12.12 5.46 1.48
N ALA A 7 -12.79 6.58 1.72
CA ALA A 7 -13.19 7.52 0.69
C ALA A 7 -11.97 8.11 -0.04
N ALA A 8 -10.93 8.51 0.68
CA ALA A 8 -9.66 8.91 0.07
C ALA A 8 -9.10 7.78 -0.80
N LEU A 9 -9.05 6.55 -0.30
CA LEU A 9 -8.54 5.42 -1.05
C LEU A 9 -9.35 5.07 -2.32
N LEU A 10 -10.66 5.33 -2.31
CA LEU A 10 -11.58 5.03 -3.42
C LEU A 10 -11.76 6.18 -4.41
N PHE A 11 -11.72 7.43 -3.95
CA PHE A 11 -12.07 8.61 -4.76
C PHE A 11 -10.92 9.57 -5.03
N ASP A 12 -9.85 9.55 -4.22
CA ASP A 12 -8.71 10.42 -4.44
C ASP A 12 -8.00 10.09 -5.76
N LYS A 13 -7.66 11.10 -6.53
CA LYS A 13 -6.99 10.93 -7.83
C LYS A 13 -5.48 11.00 -7.70
N GLU A 14 -4.94 11.35 -6.54
CA GLU A 14 -3.52 11.55 -6.35
C GLU A 14 -2.74 10.24 -6.19
N CYS A 15 -1.63 10.14 -6.90
CA CYS A 15 -0.72 9.02 -6.74
C CYS A 15 0.10 9.24 -5.49
N ARG A 16 0.08 8.28 -4.56
CA ARG A 16 0.82 8.37 -3.29
C ARG A 16 2.34 8.55 -3.46
N ILE A 17 2.87 8.24 -4.64
CA ILE A 17 4.30 8.27 -4.94
C ILE A 17 4.72 9.58 -5.59
N CYS A 18 4.03 9.99 -6.65
CA CYS A 18 4.40 11.17 -7.43
C CYS A 18 3.49 12.39 -7.20
N GLY A 19 2.46 12.28 -6.36
CA GLY A 19 1.46 13.31 -6.10
C GLY A 19 0.51 13.62 -7.27
N ARG A 20 0.77 13.09 -8.48
CA ARG A 20 -0.02 13.43 -9.67
C ARG A 20 -1.45 12.86 -9.59
N GLY A 21 -2.45 13.67 -9.98
CA GLY A 21 -3.88 13.35 -10.07
C GLY A 21 -4.30 12.30 -11.11
N ARG A 22 -3.48 11.26 -11.34
CA ARG A 22 -3.67 10.19 -12.34
C ARG A 22 -3.63 8.80 -11.71
N ALA A 23 -3.94 8.69 -10.42
CA ALA A 23 -3.98 7.43 -9.72
C ALA A 23 -5.21 6.63 -10.14
N VAL A 24 -4.97 5.43 -10.66
CA VAL A 24 -6.02 4.55 -11.20
C VAL A 24 -5.88 3.11 -10.71
N ILE A 25 -4.86 2.82 -9.92
CA ILE A 25 -4.62 1.52 -9.31
C ILE A 25 -4.69 1.72 -7.81
N THR A 26 -5.55 0.95 -7.14
CA THR A 26 -5.69 0.98 -5.69
C THR A 26 -5.16 -0.31 -5.11
N ASP A 27 -4.19 -0.22 -4.20
CA ASP A 27 -3.74 -1.34 -3.38
C ASP A 27 -4.35 -1.19 -1.99
N TYR A 28 -5.39 -1.98 -1.73
CA TYR A 28 -6.14 -1.90 -0.48
C TYR A 28 -5.35 -2.40 0.73
N CYS A 29 -4.39 -3.31 0.53
CA CYS A 29 -3.60 -3.88 1.61
C CYS A 29 -2.53 -2.87 2.08
N LEU A 30 -1.93 -2.15 1.14
CA LEU A 30 -1.00 -1.05 1.43
C LEU A 30 -1.69 0.28 1.72
N ARG A 31 -2.99 0.39 1.42
CA ARG A 31 -3.77 1.64 1.50
C ARG A 31 -3.16 2.74 0.65
N MET A 32 -2.73 2.39 -0.55
CA MET A 32 -2.08 3.32 -1.47
C MET A 32 -2.79 3.34 -2.82
N ARG A 33 -2.81 4.51 -3.45
CA ARG A 33 -3.15 4.65 -4.86
C ARG A 33 -1.93 4.95 -5.69
N TRP A 34 -1.85 4.33 -6.87
CA TRP A 34 -0.77 4.49 -7.81
C TRP A 34 -1.29 4.89 -9.19
N CYS A 35 -0.51 5.72 -9.88
CA CYS A 35 -0.64 5.85 -11.32
C CYS A 35 -0.01 4.61 -12.00
N LYS A 36 -0.41 4.35 -13.25
CA LYS A 36 0.13 3.22 -14.03
C LYS A 36 1.65 3.29 -14.14
N ASP A 37 2.21 4.48 -14.27
CA ASP A 37 3.64 4.70 -14.44
C ASP A 37 4.42 4.33 -13.17
N CYS A 38 3.98 4.79 -12.00
CA CYS A 38 4.60 4.44 -10.73
C CYS A 38 4.47 2.94 -10.43
N LYS A 39 3.32 2.30 -10.73
CA LYS A 39 3.19 0.83 -10.57
C LYS A 39 4.12 0.09 -11.53
N LYS A 40 4.26 0.52 -12.79
CA LYS A 40 5.16 -0.11 -13.77
C LYS A 40 6.63 0.16 -13.48
N GLY A 41 6.98 1.35 -12.98
CA GLY A 41 8.32 1.72 -12.55
C GLY A 41 8.83 0.88 -11.38
N GLN A 42 7.93 0.28 -10.59
CA GLN A 42 8.30 -0.76 -9.61
C GLN A 42 8.82 -2.05 -10.26
N VAL A 43 8.54 -2.32 -11.53
CA VAL A 43 8.91 -3.55 -12.26
C VAL A 43 10.20 -3.39 -13.06
N ARG A 44 10.60 -2.15 -13.38
CA ARG A 44 11.76 -1.87 -14.24
C ARG A 44 12.83 -1.12 -13.45
N ASP A 45 14.04 -1.67 -13.41
CA ASP A 45 15.27 -0.94 -13.03
C ASP A 45 15.61 0.14 -14.08
N ARG A 46 14.73 1.12 -14.27
CA ARG A 46 15.09 2.34 -15.01
C ARG A 46 15.33 3.47 -14.03
N PRO A 47 16.46 4.19 -14.14
CA PRO A 47 16.61 5.51 -13.55
C PRO A 47 15.48 6.40 -14.08
N LEU A 48 14.77 7.09 -13.19
CA LEU A 48 13.92 8.21 -13.59
C LEU A 48 14.81 9.30 -14.24
N PRO A 49 14.36 9.99 -15.29
CA PRO A 49 15.15 11.03 -15.93
C PRO A 49 15.46 12.15 -14.93
N ALA A 50 16.73 12.57 -14.93
CA ALA A 50 17.41 13.43 -13.95
C ALA A 50 16.88 14.88 -13.84
N LEU A 51 15.73 15.22 -14.41
CA LEU A 51 15.26 16.62 -14.49
C LEU A 51 14.42 17.10 -13.29
N LEU A 52 14.45 16.39 -12.16
CA LEU A 52 13.82 16.80 -10.89
C LEU A 52 14.73 16.44 -9.70
N GLU A 53 15.99 16.88 -9.75
CA GLU A 53 16.99 16.63 -8.68
C GLU A 53 16.80 17.49 -7.41
N GLN A 54 15.79 18.37 -7.34
CA GLN A 54 15.60 19.23 -6.17
C GLN A 54 14.48 18.81 -5.21
N SER A 55 13.79 17.69 -5.46
CA SER A 55 12.78 17.17 -4.54
C SER A 55 12.96 15.67 -4.27
N LEU A 56 13.83 15.32 -3.30
CA LEU A 56 13.85 14.13 -2.43
C LEU A 56 13.20 12.79 -2.87
N THR A 57 13.07 12.43 -4.15
CA THR A 57 12.19 11.32 -4.55
C THR A 57 12.63 10.41 -5.74
N PRO A 58 13.91 9.99 -5.92
CA PRO A 58 14.20 8.93 -6.91
C PRO A 58 13.98 7.49 -6.38
N TYR A 59 13.88 7.28 -5.06
CA TYR A 59 13.95 5.95 -4.43
C TYR A 59 12.65 5.44 -3.78
N LEU A 60 11.56 6.22 -3.85
CA LEU A 60 10.56 6.21 -2.78
C LEU A 60 9.47 5.13 -2.78
N SER A 61 9.44 4.16 -3.69
CA SER A 61 8.41 3.11 -3.54
C SER A 61 8.61 1.93 -4.48
N ARG A 62 9.71 1.19 -4.33
CA ARG A 62 9.77 -0.15 -4.91
C ARG A 62 9.03 -1.12 -4.00
N LEU A 63 8.13 -1.90 -4.59
CA LEU A 63 7.62 -3.09 -3.92
C LEU A 63 8.74 -4.12 -3.90
N ILE A 64 9.22 -4.42 -2.70
CA ILE A 64 10.27 -5.39 -2.47
C ILE A 64 9.67 -6.66 -1.87
N PRO A 65 9.98 -7.85 -2.40
CA PRO A 65 9.55 -9.09 -1.79
C PRO A 65 10.22 -9.27 -0.43
N GLN A 66 9.55 -9.97 0.49
CA GLN A 66 10.05 -10.24 1.85
C GLN A 66 11.51 -10.72 1.89
N GLN A 67 11.89 -11.62 0.99
CA GLN A 67 13.26 -12.15 0.90
C GLN A 67 14.30 -11.05 0.63
N LYS A 68 13.98 -10.07 -0.23
CA LYS A 68 14.84 -8.92 -0.50
C LYS A 68 14.86 -7.94 0.66
N VAL A 69 13.75 -7.74 1.37
CA VAL A 69 13.73 -6.95 2.62
C VAL A 69 14.76 -7.53 3.60
N VAL A 70 14.70 -8.84 3.84
CA VAL A 70 15.56 -9.50 4.83
C VAL A 70 17.01 -9.59 4.38
N LYS A 71 17.29 -9.74 3.06
CA LYS A 71 18.65 -9.92 2.54
C LYS A 71 19.33 -8.60 2.17
N GLU A 72 18.67 -7.75 1.38
CA GLU A 72 19.27 -6.52 0.83
C GLU A 72 19.24 -5.40 1.88
N LEU A 73 18.09 -5.18 2.54
CA LEU A 73 18.02 -4.09 3.52
C LEU A 73 18.78 -4.39 4.81
N LYS A 74 18.98 -5.67 5.16
CA LYS A 74 19.80 -6.04 6.33
C LYS A 74 21.29 -5.76 6.12
N ALA A 75 21.75 -5.73 4.87
CA ALA A 75 23.12 -5.35 4.54
C ALA A 75 23.33 -3.82 4.61
N GLU A 76 22.29 -3.05 4.24
CA GLU A 76 22.35 -1.59 4.18
C GLU A 76 21.92 -0.90 5.50
N TYR A 77 21.05 -1.54 6.29
CA TYR A 77 20.41 -0.94 7.47
C TYR A 77 20.37 -1.90 8.65
N ASN A 78 20.41 -1.35 9.87
CA ASN A 78 20.08 -2.11 11.07
C ASN A 78 18.56 -2.36 11.12
N LEU A 79 18.13 -3.57 10.75
CA LEU A 79 16.70 -3.91 10.70
C LEU A 79 16.20 -4.36 12.08
N HIS A 80 15.15 -3.70 12.57
CA HIS A 80 14.50 -4.11 13.79
C HIS A 80 13.81 -5.48 13.61
N PRO A 81 13.90 -6.41 14.58
CA PRO A 81 13.35 -7.77 14.43
C PRO A 81 11.83 -7.80 14.18
N LYS A 82 11.09 -6.83 14.73
CA LYS A 82 9.63 -6.70 14.56
C LYS A 82 9.18 -5.91 13.33
N LEU A 83 10.11 -5.53 12.46
CA LEU A 83 9.83 -4.68 11.31
C LEU A 83 8.75 -5.27 10.38
N LEU A 84 8.87 -6.55 10.05
CA LEU A 84 7.94 -7.20 9.12
C LEU A 84 6.53 -7.34 9.70
N GLU A 85 6.42 -7.52 11.02
CA GLU A 85 5.13 -7.60 11.72
C GLU A 85 4.40 -6.25 11.74
N CYS A 86 5.16 -5.16 11.80
CA CYS A 86 4.62 -3.80 11.87
C CYS A 86 4.35 -3.18 10.49
N SER A 87 4.90 -3.77 9.42
CA SER A 87 4.84 -3.21 8.07
C SER A 87 3.64 -3.68 7.28
N LEU A 88 2.99 -2.77 6.56
CA LEU A 88 1.96 -3.13 5.59
C LEU A 88 2.59 -3.90 4.42
N TYR A 89 1.87 -4.92 3.95
CA TYR A 89 2.26 -5.70 2.78
C TYR A 89 1.08 -5.95 1.85
N THR A 90 1.39 -6.30 0.61
CA THR A 90 0.41 -6.72 -0.41
C THR A 90 0.84 -8.06 -1.01
N LEU A 91 -0.14 -8.81 -1.51
CA LEU A 91 0.11 -9.96 -2.37
C LEU A 91 0.12 -9.57 -3.85
N ASP A 92 -0.18 -8.31 -4.20
CA ASP A 92 -0.17 -7.86 -5.58
C ASP A 92 1.24 -7.72 -6.12
N SER A 93 1.70 -8.82 -6.69
CA SER A 93 2.92 -8.87 -7.48
C SER A 93 2.92 -7.78 -8.55
N PRO A 94 3.99 -6.97 -8.63
CA PRO A 94 4.18 -6.01 -9.71
C PRO A 94 4.13 -6.65 -11.11
N SER A 95 4.57 -7.91 -11.23
CA SER A 95 4.56 -8.68 -12.48
C SER A 95 3.27 -9.46 -12.72
N ARG A 96 2.32 -9.45 -11.77
CA ARG A 96 1.11 -10.30 -11.72
C ARG A 96 1.35 -11.82 -11.64
N TYR A 97 2.59 -12.29 -11.83
CA TYR A 97 3.00 -13.66 -11.53
C TYR A 97 3.15 -13.86 -10.02
N ASP A 98 2.73 -15.02 -9.49
CA ASP A 98 2.81 -15.40 -8.06
C ASP A 98 2.05 -14.50 -7.06
N SER A 99 1.05 -13.74 -7.51
CA SER A 99 0.32 -12.73 -6.72
C SER A 99 -0.53 -13.27 -5.55
N LYS A 100 -0.33 -14.52 -5.13
CA LYS A 100 -1.03 -15.16 -4.01
C LYS A 100 -0.10 -15.76 -2.96
N LYS A 101 1.21 -15.82 -3.23
CA LYS A 101 2.17 -16.56 -2.39
C LYS A 101 3.26 -15.69 -1.76
N ARG A 102 3.49 -14.48 -2.27
CA ARG A 102 4.63 -13.63 -1.84
C ARG A 102 4.15 -12.33 -1.25
N HIS A 103 4.69 -11.99 -0.08
CA HIS A 103 4.50 -10.68 0.54
C HIS A 103 5.43 -9.66 -0.12
N TYR A 104 4.83 -8.57 -0.59
CA TYR A 104 5.53 -7.40 -1.12
C TYR A 104 5.32 -6.22 -0.18
N TYR A 105 6.42 -5.54 0.12
CA TYR A 105 6.45 -4.39 1.01
C TYR A 105 6.87 -3.15 0.24
N CYS A 106 6.34 -1.99 0.60
CA CYS A 106 6.82 -0.72 0.05
C CYS A 106 8.14 -0.33 0.75
N LYS A 107 9.26 -0.26 0.01
CA LYS A 107 10.59 0.03 0.59
C LYS A 107 10.59 1.29 1.47
N ALA A 108 10.01 2.40 1.02
CA ALA A 108 10.00 3.64 1.81
C ALA A 108 9.19 3.49 3.10
N ALA A 109 8.00 2.90 3.05
CA ALA A 109 7.18 2.68 4.24
C ALA A 109 7.86 1.75 5.25
N VAL A 110 8.56 0.72 4.76
CA VAL A 110 9.37 -0.17 5.61
C VAL A 110 10.50 0.59 6.28
N LEU A 111 11.24 1.42 5.54
CA LEU A 111 12.34 2.20 6.10
C LEU A 111 11.87 3.22 7.14
N GLU A 112 10.72 3.86 6.91
CA GLU A 112 10.09 4.76 7.88
C GLU A 112 9.73 4.04 9.20
N ILE A 113 9.09 2.87 9.10
CA ILE A 113 8.75 2.05 10.28
C ILE A 113 10.03 1.55 10.97
N ASN A 114 11.05 1.17 10.20
CA ASN A 114 12.32 0.70 10.76
C ASN A 114 13.03 1.80 11.54
N GLY A 115 13.12 3.01 10.98
CA GLY A 115 13.68 4.17 11.67
C GLY A 115 12.98 4.42 13.00
N ARG A 116 11.64 4.44 12.99
CA ARG A 116 10.86 4.67 14.20
C ARG A 116 11.01 3.57 15.26
N LEU A 117 11.10 2.30 14.84
CA LEU A 117 11.35 1.18 15.75
C LEU A 117 12.73 1.29 16.40
N ASN A 118 13.76 1.59 15.62
CA ASN A 118 15.12 1.75 16.13
C ASN A 118 15.26 2.95 17.06
N GLU A 119 14.58 4.07 16.77
CA GLU A 119 14.52 5.24 17.67
C GLU A 119 13.92 4.86 19.04
N LEU A 120 12.82 4.09 19.04
CA LEU A 120 12.16 3.66 20.27
C LEU A 120 13.02 2.64 21.04
N GLU A 121 13.66 1.71 20.35
CA GLU A 121 14.60 0.76 20.96
C GLU A 121 15.81 1.48 21.57
N GLN A 122 16.36 2.47 20.85
CA GLN A 122 17.45 3.30 21.36
C GLN A 122 17.00 4.08 22.60
N ALA A 123 15.81 4.67 22.59
CA ALA A 123 15.27 5.35 23.75
C ALA A 123 15.13 4.42 24.98
N VAL A 124 14.76 3.15 24.77
CA VAL A 124 14.74 2.13 25.84
C VAL A 124 16.16 1.89 26.38
N ASN A 125 17.15 1.77 25.49
CA ASN A 125 18.55 1.57 25.86
C ASN A 125 19.16 2.77 26.60
N ASP A 126 18.81 4.00 26.20
CA ASP A 126 19.33 5.23 26.81
C ASP A 126 18.82 5.44 28.24
N VAL A 127 17.59 4.98 28.52
CA VAL A 127 16.99 5.08 29.87
C VAL A 127 17.37 3.90 30.77
N GLN A 128 18.20 2.96 30.31
CA GLN A 128 18.63 1.77 31.06
C GLN A 128 19.30 2.09 32.42
N ARG A 129 19.86 3.30 32.58
CA ARG A 129 20.46 3.76 33.86
C ARG A 129 19.57 4.70 34.67
N LYS A 130 18.37 5.05 34.18
CA LYS A 130 17.41 5.92 34.86
C LYS A 130 16.52 5.15 35.84
N SER A 131 15.58 5.86 36.49
CA SER A 131 14.60 5.27 37.40
C SER A 131 13.73 4.21 36.71
N ALA A 132 13.17 3.29 37.50
CA ALA A 132 12.30 2.22 37.01
C ALA A 132 11.11 2.76 36.20
N GLU A 133 10.47 3.83 36.69
CA GLU A 133 9.33 4.46 36.04
C GLU A 133 9.63 4.94 34.60
N VAL A 134 10.80 5.56 34.39
CA VAL A 134 11.21 6.05 33.06
C VAL A 134 11.51 4.89 32.11
N LYS A 135 12.08 3.78 32.62
CA LYS A 135 12.31 2.57 31.83
C LYS A 135 11.01 1.92 31.40
N ASP A 136 10.06 1.80 32.32
CA ASP A 136 8.78 1.18 32.07
C ASP A 136 7.96 2.00 31.08
N ALA A 137 8.03 3.34 31.15
CA ALA A 137 7.43 4.23 30.17
C ALA A 137 8.02 4.03 28.75
N ALA A 138 9.34 3.95 28.61
CA ALA A 138 9.98 3.73 27.31
C ALA A 138 9.63 2.35 26.72
N LYS A 139 9.65 1.29 27.54
CA LYS A 139 9.24 -0.06 27.12
C LYS A 139 7.75 -0.10 26.74
N ALA A 140 6.90 0.60 27.48
CA ALA A 140 5.48 0.71 27.18
C ALA A 140 5.24 1.43 25.86
N ALA A 141 5.99 2.49 25.55
CA ALA A 141 5.91 3.21 24.28
C ALA A 141 6.28 2.32 23.09
N LEU A 142 7.40 1.59 23.16
CA LEU A 142 7.81 0.64 22.13
C LEU A 142 6.76 -0.48 21.95
N LYS A 143 6.30 -1.07 23.05
CA LYS A 143 5.28 -2.13 23.03
C LYS A 143 3.98 -1.62 22.39
N LYS A 144 3.52 -0.44 22.78
CA LYS A 144 2.32 0.20 22.23
C LYS A 144 2.46 0.42 20.72
N PHE A 145 3.59 0.98 20.27
CA PHE A 145 3.84 1.20 18.85
C PHE A 145 3.80 -0.12 18.04
N VAL A 146 4.47 -1.16 18.53
CA VAL A 146 4.48 -2.48 17.90
C VAL A 146 3.07 -3.07 17.85
N THR A 147 2.32 -3.01 18.94
CA THR A 147 0.94 -3.54 18.99
C THR A 147 0.02 -2.79 18.04
N GLU A 148 0.07 -1.46 18.03
CA GLU A 148 -0.73 -0.63 17.12
C GLU A 148 -0.43 -0.92 15.66
N LYS A 149 0.87 -0.92 15.27
CA LYS A 149 1.28 -1.12 13.88
C LYS A 149 1.03 -2.54 13.40
N SER A 150 1.31 -3.55 14.22
CA SER A 150 1.03 -4.94 13.85
C SER A 150 -0.47 -5.24 13.73
N THR A 151 -1.29 -4.66 14.61
CA THR A 151 -2.76 -4.75 14.52
C THR A 151 -3.26 -4.05 13.26
N ALA A 152 -2.74 -2.86 12.95
CA ALA A 152 -3.07 -2.14 11.73
C ALA A 152 -2.66 -2.92 10.46
N ALA A 153 -1.51 -3.58 10.46
CA ALA A 153 -1.05 -4.39 9.33
C ALA A 153 -1.95 -5.59 9.06
N LYS A 154 -2.31 -6.34 10.11
CA LYS A 154 -3.25 -7.47 10.03
C LYS A 154 -4.62 -7.01 9.54
N ALA A 155 -5.18 -5.97 10.15
CA ALA A 155 -6.48 -5.41 9.76
C ALA A 155 -6.46 -4.92 8.31
N SER A 156 -5.38 -4.25 7.88
CA SER A 156 -5.24 -3.78 6.50
C SER A 156 -5.23 -4.91 5.48
N PHE A 157 -4.61 -6.04 5.82
CA PHE A 157 -4.61 -7.21 4.95
C PHE A 157 -6.01 -7.83 4.81
N GLU A 158 -6.70 -8.05 5.93
CA GLU A 158 -8.07 -8.58 5.95
C GLU A 158 -9.07 -7.67 5.24
N ASP A 159 -9.06 -6.38 5.57
CA ASP A 159 -9.90 -5.36 4.95
C ASP A 159 -9.60 -5.27 3.46
N GLY A 160 -8.32 -5.32 3.07
CA GLY A 160 -7.90 -5.28 1.68
C GLY A 160 -8.44 -6.46 0.86
N GLY A 161 -8.50 -7.65 1.45
CA GLY A 161 -9.14 -8.81 0.83
C GLY A 161 -10.64 -8.59 0.59
N LYS A 162 -11.36 -8.13 1.62
CA LYS A 162 -12.81 -7.85 1.53
C LYS A 162 -13.11 -6.77 0.49
N LEU A 163 -12.33 -5.69 0.45
CA LEU A 163 -12.50 -4.59 -0.48
C LEU A 163 -12.28 -5.00 -1.93
N ARG A 164 -11.29 -5.85 -2.23
CA ARG A 164 -11.09 -6.40 -3.59
C ARG A 164 -12.28 -7.24 -4.06
N VAL A 165 -12.85 -8.06 -3.17
CA VAL A 165 -14.03 -8.88 -3.48
C VAL A 165 -15.23 -7.96 -3.75
N TRP A 166 -15.40 -6.94 -2.92
CA TRP A 166 -16.45 -5.95 -3.09
C TRP A 166 -16.30 -5.18 -4.42
N GLU A 167 -15.11 -4.69 -4.74
CA GLU A 167 -14.83 -3.95 -5.99
C GLU A 167 -15.12 -4.80 -7.23
N ARG A 168 -14.73 -6.09 -7.20
CA ARG A 168 -15.04 -7.04 -8.28
C ARG A 168 -16.55 -7.24 -8.45
N LYS A 169 -17.28 -7.47 -7.35
CA LYS A 169 -18.74 -7.63 -7.39
C LYS A 169 -19.45 -6.36 -7.86
N TYR A 170 -18.97 -5.19 -7.42
CA TYR A 170 -19.48 -3.90 -7.85
C TYR A 170 -19.27 -3.69 -9.36
N THR A 171 -18.07 -3.99 -9.86
CA THR A 171 -17.73 -3.88 -11.29
C THR A 171 -18.60 -4.81 -12.13
N ASP A 172 -18.81 -6.06 -11.70
CA ASP A 172 -19.68 -7.01 -12.40
C ASP A 172 -21.15 -6.53 -12.46
N ARG A 173 -21.69 -6.04 -11.35
CA ARG A 173 -23.05 -5.46 -11.32
C ARG A 173 -23.17 -4.26 -12.27
N ARG A 174 -22.19 -3.35 -12.25
CA ARG A 174 -22.16 -2.19 -13.14
C ARG A 174 -22.07 -2.61 -14.61
N TRP A 175 -21.25 -3.60 -14.92
CA TRP A 175 -21.14 -4.15 -16.27
C TRP A 175 -22.47 -4.75 -16.75
N LYS A 176 -23.12 -5.60 -15.93
CA LYS A 176 -24.44 -6.18 -16.23
C LYS A 176 -25.52 -5.12 -16.47
N ALA A 177 -25.54 -4.07 -15.65
CA ALA A 177 -26.47 -2.95 -15.83
C ALA A 177 -26.19 -2.19 -17.15
N ASN A 178 -24.92 -1.94 -17.47
CA ASN A 178 -24.54 -1.30 -18.72
C ASN A 178 -24.90 -2.14 -19.95
N GLU A 179 -24.70 -3.45 -19.91
CA GLU A 179 -25.07 -4.37 -21.00
C GLU A 179 -26.59 -4.43 -21.18
N LYS A 180 -27.35 -4.49 -20.08
CA LYS A 180 -28.82 -4.40 -20.14
C LYS A 180 -29.28 -3.12 -20.82
N ALA A 181 -28.74 -1.97 -20.40
CA ALA A 181 -29.06 -0.67 -20.99
C ALA A 181 -28.62 -0.57 -22.46
N ARG A 182 -27.51 -1.22 -22.85
CA ARG A 182 -27.09 -1.32 -24.27
C ARG A 182 -28.10 -2.13 -25.08
N GLY A 183 -28.58 -3.26 -24.55
CA GLY A 183 -29.60 -4.08 -25.19
C GLY A 183 -30.92 -3.33 -25.38
N GLU A 184 -31.36 -2.58 -24.36
CA GLU A 184 -32.57 -1.73 -24.46
C GLU A 184 -32.43 -0.64 -25.54
N ARG A 185 -31.27 0.04 -25.60
CA ARG A 185 -31.01 1.03 -26.66
C ARG A 185 -31.03 0.43 -28.07
N ARG A 186 -30.48 -0.79 -28.25
CA ARG A 186 -30.53 -1.49 -29.55
C ARG A 186 -31.97 -1.81 -29.95
N LYS A 187 -32.78 -2.34 -29.02
CA LYS A 187 -34.19 -2.62 -29.28
C LYS A 187 -34.96 -1.38 -29.72
N VAL A 188 -34.74 -0.23 -29.08
CA VAL A 188 -35.37 1.04 -29.47
C VAL A 188 -34.95 1.44 -30.90
N TYR A 189 -33.66 1.34 -31.22
CA TYR A 189 -33.15 1.63 -32.56
C TYR A 189 -33.73 0.69 -33.62
N ASP A 190 -33.75 -0.61 -33.38
CA ASP A 190 -34.28 -1.61 -34.31
C ASP A 190 -35.78 -1.43 -34.52
N SER A 191 -36.52 -1.07 -33.46
CA SER A 191 -37.96 -0.78 -33.54
C SER A 191 -38.23 0.50 -34.35
N ALA A 192 -37.38 1.51 -34.21
CA ALA A 192 -37.48 2.75 -34.99
C ALA A 192 -37.06 2.54 -36.46
N SER A 193 -36.07 1.69 -36.72
CA SER A 193 -35.61 1.36 -38.07
C SER A 193 -36.60 0.49 -38.85
N ASN A 194 -37.42 -0.32 -38.18
CA ASN A 194 -38.47 -1.13 -38.82
C ASN A 194 -39.81 -0.38 -38.99
N ALA A 195 -39.90 0.87 -38.51
CA ALA A 195 -41.08 1.71 -38.63
C ALA A 195 -41.04 2.67 -39.85
N TYR A 196 -39.94 2.64 -40.61
CA TYR A 196 -39.73 3.33 -41.89
C TYR A 196 -39.50 2.31 -42.99
#